data_AF-A0A955VVW5-F1
#
_entry.id   AF-A0A955VVW5-F1
#
_cell.length_a   1.000
_cell.length_b   1.000
_cell.length_c   1.000
_cell.angle_alpha   90.00
_cell.angle_beta   90.00
_cell.angle_gamma   90.00
#
_symmetry.space_group_name_H-M   'P 1'
#
loop_
_entity.id
_entity.type
_entity.pdbx_description
1 polymer ?
#
loop_
_entity_poly.entity_id
_entity_poly.type
_entity_poly.pdbx_seq_one_letter_code
_entity_poly.pdbx_strand_id
1 'polypeptide(L)'
;MDWRRWAALGVAVGVLGACEEKIREPGEPPRPVRVKEEPPPAALSSTPLPERVATPGTRFEAVDAAAAGLTFKHRWSDDPKHQQEFTGPFSGGGVAVGDYDGDGRPDVFLTRPGGGGRLYRN
;
A
#
# COMPACT_ATOMS: atom_id res chain seq x y z
N MET A 1 -31.44 21.93 -27.84
CA MET A 1 -30.60 20.72 -27.73
C MET A 1 -30.33 20.47 -26.26
N ASP A 2 -31.00 19.45 -25.75
CA ASP A 2 -31.08 19.10 -24.33
C ASP A 2 -30.09 17.95 -24.05
N TRP A 3 -29.13 18.20 -23.16
CA TRP A 3 -28.00 17.31 -22.88
C TRP A 3 -28.37 16.13 -21.96
N ARG A 4 -29.63 16.02 -21.53
CA ARG A 4 -30.09 15.05 -20.52
C ARG A 4 -30.48 13.66 -21.06
N ARG A 5 -30.13 13.29 -22.30
CA ARG A 5 -30.65 12.06 -22.95
C ARG A 5 -29.68 10.88 -23.15
N TRP A 6 -28.45 10.91 -22.64
CA TRP A 6 -27.48 9.82 -22.92
C TRP A 6 -26.68 9.26 -21.72
N ALA A 7 -27.19 9.31 -20.50
CA ALA A 7 -26.57 8.60 -19.38
C ALA A 7 -27.50 7.51 -18.82
N ALA A 8 -27.76 6.48 -19.61
CA ALA A 8 -28.36 5.24 -19.14
C ALA A 8 -27.70 4.05 -19.82
N LEU A 9 -26.44 3.79 -19.47
CA LEU A 9 -25.84 2.47 -19.59
C LEU A 9 -24.74 2.34 -18.55
N GLY A 10 -24.93 1.43 -17.59
CA GLY A 10 -23.82 0.86 -16.83
C GLY A 10 -23.97 0.82 -15.31
N VAL A 11 -24.28 -0.39 -14.85
CA VAL A 11 -23.88 -1.00 -13.57
C VAL A 11 -24.65 -0.59 -12.32
N ALA A 12 -25.60 -1.45 -11.96
CA ALA A 12 -26.13 -1.56 -10.61
C ALA A 12 -25.05 -2.15 -9.69
N VAL A 13 -24.65 -1.39 -8.66
CA VAL A 13 -24.10 -1.93 -7.42
C VAL A 13 -25.18 -1.71 -6.37
N GLY A 14 -25.72 -2.80 -5.83
CA GLY A 14 -26.72 -2.74 -4.78
C GLY A 14 -26.13 -2.17 -3.50
N VAL A 15 -26.71 -1.07 -3.02
CA VAL A 15 -26.67 -0.69 -1.61
C VAL A 15 -28.10 -0.71 -1.12
N LEU A 16 -28.45 -1.77 -0.39
CA LEU A 16 -29.63 -1.80 0.46
C LEU A 16 -29.36 -0.93 1.68
N GLY A 17 -30.16 0.12 1.84
CA GLY A 17 -30.09 1.02 2.99
C GLY A 17 -30.83 2.31 2.69
N ALA A 18 -32.16 2.27 2.78
CA ALA A 18 -32.98 3.47 2.75
C ALA A 18 -32.62 4.36 3.95
N CYS A 19 -31.94 5.48 3.70
CA CYS A 19 -31.96 6.63 4.60
C CYS A 19 -32.87 7.68 3.96
N GLU A 20 -34.12 7.70 4.39
CA GLU A 20 -35.04 8.78 4.03
C GLU A 20 -34.69 9.99 4.90
N GLU A 21 -33.81 10.85 4.40
CA GLU A 21 -33.45 12.09 5.08
C GLU A 21 -34.59 13.10 4.86
N LYS A 22 -35.52 13.16 5.82
CA LYS A 22 -36.60 14.14 5.81
C LYS A 22 -36.00 15.55 5.88
N ILE A 23 -36.12 16.30 4.79
CA ILE A 23 -35.65 17.68 4.70
C ILE A 23 -36.36 18.52 5.77
N ARG A 24 -35.57 19.26 6.54
CA ARG A 24 -35.99 20.09 7.68
C ARG A 24 -36.79 21.30 7.19
N GLU A 25 -37.98 21.50 7.77
CA GLU A 25 -38.77 22.71 7.53
C GLU A 25 -38.09 23.96 8.13
N PRO A 26 -38.16 25.14 7.49
CA PRO A 26 -37.53 26.35 8.01
C PRO A 26 -38.22 26.82 9.30
N GLY A 27 -37.50 26.76 10.42
CA GLY A 27 -37.95 27.34 11.71
C GLY A 27 -37.96 26.39 12.91
N GLU A 28 -37.76 25.08 12.72
CA GLU A 28 -37.68 24.15 13.87
C GLU A 28 -36.33 24.32 14.61
N PRO A 29 -36.33 24.48 15.95
CA PRO A 29 -35.11 24.56 16.73
C PRO A 29 -34.33 23.23 16.60
N PRO A 30 -32.99 23.28 16.54
CA PRO A 30 -32.19 22.07 16.36
C PRO A 30 -32.43 21.11 17.52
N ARG A 31 -32.76 19.85 17.20
CA ARG A 31 -32.83 18.79 18.22
C ARG A 31 -31.43 18.61 18.83
N PRO A 32 -31.33 18.37 20.15
CA PRO A 32 -30.05 18.07 20.77
C PRO A 32 -29.48 16.78 20.16
N VAL A 33 -28.35 16.90 19.49
CA VAL A 33 -27.59 15.75 18.97
C VAL A 33 -27.00 15.03 20.17
N ARG A 34 -27.52 13.84 20.49
CA ARG A 34 -26.85 12.94 21.43
C ARG A 34 -25.66 12.32 20.70
N VAL A 35 -24.46 12.79 21.00
CA VAL A 35 -23.23 12.09 20.63
C VAL A 35 -23.21 10.80 21.45
N LYS A 36 -23.25 9.64 20.79
CA LYS A 36 -22.91 8.38 21.47
C LYS A 36 -21.42 8.47 21.82
N GLU A 37 -21.09 8.42 23.11
CA GLU A 37 -19.70 8.33 23.54
C GLU A 37 -19.09 7.06 22.95
N GLU A 38 -18.04 7.22 22.15
CA GLU A 38 -17.25 6.13 21.60
C GLU A 38 -16.39 5.55 22.73
N PRO A 39 -16.26 4.22 22.87
CA PRO A 39 -15.42 3.64 23.91
C PRO A 39 -13.99 4.20 23.79
N PRO A 40 -13.31 4.45 24.92
CA PRO A 40 -11.98 5.04 24.89
C PRO A 40 -11.07 4.21 23.98
N PRO A 41 -10.25 4.84 23.11
CA PRO A 41 -9.34 4.11 22.25
C PRO A 41 -8.51 3.19 23.13
N ALA A 42 -8.46 1.89 22.78
CA ALA A 42 -7.64 0.92 23.48
C ALA A 42 -6.25 1.53 23.68
N ALA A 43 -5.80 1.59 24.95
CA ALA A 43 -4.55 2.24 25.29
C ALA A 43 -3.42 1.64 24.45
N LEU A 44 -2.77 2.47 23.62
CA LEU A 44 -1.58 2.06 22.88
C LEU A 44 -0.52 1.64 23.91
N SER A 45 -0.10 0.37 23.86
CA SER A 45 0.98 -0.16 24.69
C SER A 45 2.23 -0.36 23.85
N SER A 46 3.38 0.02 24.38
CA SER A 46 4.69 -0.26 23.79
C SER A 46 5.60 -0.87 24.85
N THR A 47 6.40 -1.83 24.45
CA THR A 47 7.46 -2.40 25.29
C THR A 47 8.78 -2.19 24.54
N PRO A 48 9.80 -1.57 25.17
CA PRO A 48 11.10 -1.43 24.54
C PRO A 48 11.65 -2.81 24.16
N LEU A 49 12.26 -2.89 22.98
CA LEU A 49 13.04 -4.07 22.62
C LEU A 49 14.20 -4.24 23.60
N PRO A 50 14.61 -5.48 23.93
CA PRO A 50 15.81 -5.70 24.71
C PRO A 50 17.01 -5.04 24.03
N GLU A 51 17.90 -4.48 24.84
CA GLU A 51 19.11 -3.85 24.33
C GLU A 51 19.93 -4.86 23.54
N ARG A 52 20.26 -4.51 22.29
CA ARG A 52 20.93 -5.42 21.39
C ARG A 52 22.40 -5.54 21.79
N VAL A 53 22.74 -6.63 22.47
CA VAL A 53 24.15 -6.99 22.69
C VAL A 53 24.72 -7.47 21.37
N ALA A 54 25.62 -6.68 20.77
CA ALA A 54 26.34 -7.10 19.59
C ALA A 54 27.18 -8.33 19.91
N THR A 55 26.95 -9.44 19.23
CA THR A 55 27.86 -10.58 19.36
C THR A 55 29.13 -10.28 18.57
N PRO A 56 30.33 -10.38 19.18
CA PRO A 56 31.58 -10.19 18.46
C PRO A 56 31.70 -11.15 17.27
N GLY A 57 32.31 -10.67 16.18
CA GLY A 57 32.61 -11.46 14.98
C GLY A 57 31.75 -11.12 13.76
N THR A 58 32.30 -11.38 12.58
CA THR A 58 31.65 -11.17 11.28
C THR A 58 30.51 -12.17 11.10
N ARG A 59 29.29 -11.68 10.79
CA ARG A 59 28.09 -12.51 10.56
C ARG A 59 27.67 -12.58 9.09
N PHE A 60 28.29 -11.76 8.25
CA PHE A 60 28.00 -11.65 6.83
C PHE A 60 29.31 -11.68 6.08
N GLU A 61 29.36 -12.49 5.03
CA GLU A 61 30.42 -12.41 4.03
C GLU A 61 29.90 -11.67 2.80
N ALA A 62 30.79 -10.91 2.16
CA ALA A 62 30.48 -10.31 0.88
C ALA A 62 30.47 -11.40 -0.19
N VAL A 63 29.36 -11.53 -0.90
CA VAL A 63 29.22 -12.46 -2.02
C VAL A 63 29.09 -11.65 -3.30
N ASP A 64 29.74 -12.11 -4.36
CA ASP A 64 29.54 -11.53 -5.70
C ASP A 64 28.09 -11.74 -6.16
N ALA A 65 27.44 -10.68 -6.61
CA ALA A 65 26.02 -10.73 -6.95
C ALA A 65 25.75 -11.65 -8.15
N ALA A 66 26.66 -11.73 -9.13
CA ALA A 66 26.50 -12.63 -10.26
C ALA A 66 26.68 -14.09 -9.85
N ALA A 67 27.64 -14.39 -8.96
CA ALA A 67 27.82 -15.71 -8.36
C ALA A 67 26.59 -16.15 -7.54
N ALA A 68 25.92 -15.21 -6.86
CA ALA A 68 24.65 -15.44 -6.16
C ALA A 68 23.42 -15.48 -7.10
N GLY A 69 23.59 -15.33 -8.41
CA GLY A 69 22.49 -15.27 -9.39
C GLY A 69 21.68 -13.97 -9.37
N LEU A 70 22.03 -13.00 -8.52
CA LEU A 70 21.37 -11.71 -8.34
C LEU A 70 21.84 -10.70 -9.40
N THR A 71 21.15 -10.70 -10.55
CA THR A 71 21.49 -9.83 -11.70
C THR A 71 20.55 -8.63 -11.86
N PHE A 72 19.86 -8.25 -10.78
CA PHE A 72 18.84 -7.20 -10.84
C PHE A 72 19.48 -5.83 -11.06
N LYS A 73 18.90 -5.03 -11.96
CA LYS A 73 19.27 -3.63 -12.13
C LYS A 73 18.03 -2.77 -11.94
N HIS A 74 18.05 -1.95 -10.88
CA HIS A 74 17.05 -0.92 -10.65
C HIS A 74 17.24 0.19 -11.68
N ARG A 75 16.60 0.04 -12.84
CA ARG A 75 16.63 1.01 -13.92
C ARG A 75 15.29 1.69 -14.02
N TRP A 76 15.37 2.99 -14.17
CA TRP A 76 14.23 3.79 -14.54
C TRP A 76 14.09 3.86 -16.06
N SER A 77 12.89 4.18 -16.54
CA SER A 77 12.67 4.38 -17.96
C SER A 77 13.10 5.79 -18.37
N ASP A 78 13.89 5.89 -19.44
CA ASP A 78 14.25 7.18 -20.04
C ASP A 78 13.15 7.70 -21.00
N ASP A 79 12.03 7.00 -21.13
CA ASP A 79 10.90 7.41 -21.97
C ASP A 79 10.23 8.66 -21.39
N PRO A 80 10.07 9.75 -22.18
CA PRO A 80 9.42 10.99 -21.73
C PRO A 80 8.06 10.78 -21.05
N LYS A 81 7.31 9.73 -21.42
CA LYS A 81 6.01 9.44 -20.80
C LYS A 81 6.11 9.07 -19.30
N HIS A 82 7.26 8.57 -18.87
CA HIS A 82 7.52 8.14 -17.48
C HIS A 82 8.27 9.22 -16.67
N GLN A 83 8.58 10.39 -17.25
CA GLN A 83 9.33 11.44 -16.55
C GLN A 83 8.62 11.97 -15.30
N GLN A 84 7.29 11.94 -15.26
CA GLN A 84 6.51 12.35 -14.08
C GLN A 84 6.62 11.34 -12.92
N GLU A 85 7.10 10.12 -13.16
CA GLU A 85 7.34 9.12 -12.11
C GLU A 85 8.59 9.43 -11.28
N PHE A 86 9.37 10.45 -11.65
CA PHE A 86 10.61 10.85 -10.98
C PHE A 86 10.49 12.17 -10.21
N THR A 87 9.42 12.92 -10.43
CA THR A 87 9.29 14.29 -9.89
C THR A 87 8.81 14.28 -8.45
N GLY A 88 8.28 13.15 -7.96
CA GLY A 88 7.84 12.97 -6.58
C GLY A 88 8.98 12.52 -5.65
N PRO A 89 9.01 12.97 -4.38
CA PRO A 89 10.00 12.54 -3.39
C PRO A 89 9.87 11.07 -2.94
N PHE A 90 8.85 10.35 -3.42
CA PHE A 90 8.52 8.96 -3.03
C PHE A 90 8.80 7.94 -4.16
N SER A 91 9.61 8.33 -5.13
CA SER A 91 9.94 7.52 -6.30
C SER A 91 11.06 6.55 -5.93
N GLY A 92 10.76 5.25 -5.80
CA GLY A 92 11.71 4.24 -5.34
C GLY A 92 11.37 2.80 -5.75
N GLY A 93 12.22 1.87 -5.35
CA GLY A 93 12.00 0.43 -5.47
C GLY A 93 11.66 -0.21 -4.13
N GLY A 94 11.37 -1.50 -4.14
CA GLY A 94 10.99 -2.28 -2.97
C GLY A 94 11.56 -3.69 -3.04
N VAL A 95 11.71 -4.30 -1.87
CA VAL A 95 12.12 -5.70 -1.70
C VAL A 95 11.08 -6.42 -0.86
N ALA A 96 10.75 -7.64 -1.27
CA ALA A 96 10.01 -8.59 -0.45
C ALA A 96 10.81 -9.88 -0.35
N VAL A 97 10.81 -10.49 0.84
CA VAL A 97 11.46 -11.78 1.10
C VAL A 97 10.44 -12.72 1.71
N GLY A 98 10.35 -13.94 1.20
CA GLY A 98 9.41 -14.94 1.68
C GLY A 98 9.52 -16.23 0.87
N ASP A 99 8.98 -17.32 1.40
CA ASP A 99 8.92 -18.61 0.72
C ASP A 99 7.72 -18.60 -0.25
N TYR A 100 7.97 -18.31 -1.52
CA TYR A 100 6.92 -18.11 -2.51
C TYR A 100 6.41 -19.45 -3.07
N ASP A 101 7.27 -20.46 -3.17
CA ASP A 101 6.89 -21.77 -3.73
C ASP A 101 6.73 -22.90 -2.69
N GLY A 102 6.92 -22.60 -1.41
CA GLY A 102 6.62 -23.48 -0.29
C GLY A 102 7.71 -24.52 -0.01
N ASP A 103 8.94 -24.28 -0.46
CA ASP A 103 10.04 -25.23 -0.33
C ASP A 103 10.86 -25.06 0.96
N GLY A 104 10.42 -24.14 1.83
CA GLY A 104 11.05 -23.83 3.11
C GLY A 104 12.28 -22.94 2.99
N ARG A 105 12.62 -22.43 1.80
CA ARG A 105 13.73 -21.49 1.57
C ARG A 105 13.19 -20.10 1.21
N PRO A 106 13.91 -19.03 1.61
CA PRO A 106 13.46 -17.68 1.29
C PRO A 106 13.76 -17.30 -0.16
N ASP A 107 12.74 -16.83 -0.86
CA ASP A 107 12.84 -16.18 -2.18
C ASP A 107 12.89 -14.66 -2.03
N VAL A 108 13.38 -13.98 -3.07
CA VAL A 108 13.53 -12.52 -3.09
C VAL A 108 12.83 -11.91 -4.29
N PHE A 109 11.93 -10.96 -4.05
CA PHE A 109 11.29 -10.17 -5.09
C PHE A 109 11.76 -8.71 -5.04
N LEU A 110 12.17 -8.16 -6.18
CA LEU A 110 12.63 -6.79 -6.33
C LEU A 110 11.74 -6.03 -7.31
N THR A 111 11.28 -4.85 -6.92
CA THR A 111 10.48 -3.98 -7.80
C THR A 111 11.34 -2.92 -8.48
N ARG A 112 10.87 -2.48 -9.66
CA ARG A 112 11.38 -1.30 -10.35
C ARG A 112 10.23 -0.52 -10.99
N PRO A 113 10.38 0.79 -11.19
CA PRO A 113 9.35 1.69 -11.72
C PRO A 113 8.83 1.31 -13.11
N GLY A 114 9.63 0.63 -13.93
CA GLY A 114 9.24 0.22 -15.28
C GLY A 114 9.72 -1.19 -15.64
N GLY A 115 8.97 -1.86 -16.52
CA GLY A 115 9.32 -3.20 -17.00
C GLY A 115 9.12 -4.32 -15.97
N GLY A 116 8.30 -4.10 -14.93
CA GLY A 116 7.93 -5.09 -13.92
C GLY A 116 9.03 -5.40 -12.89
N GLY A 117 8.67 -6.14 -11.83
CA GLY A 117 9.63 -6.66 -10.84
C GLY A 117 10.28 -7.97 -11.25
N ARG A 118 11.22 -8.47 -10.44
CA ARG A 118 11.89 -9.76 -10.65
C ARG A 118 11.89 -10.60 -9.39
N LEU A 119 11.46 -11.86 -9.53
CA LEU A 119 11.54 -12.89 -8.50
C LEU A 119 12.82 -13.71 -8.70
N TYR A 120 13.56 -13.90 -7.62
CA TYR A 120 14.69 -14.82 -7.50
C TYR A 120 14.29 -15.92 -6.54
N ARG A 121 14.46 -17.16 -6.97
CA ARG A 121 14.22 -18.34 -6.13
C ARG A 121 15.53 -18.93 -5.66
N ASN A 122 15.53 -19.55 -4.49
CA ASN A 122 16.70 -20.14 -3.86
C ASN A 122 16.99 -21.57 -4.33
#